data_AF-A0A1X7SPE0-F1
#
_entry.id   AF-A0A1X7SPE0-F1
#
_cell.length_a   1.000
_cell.length_b   1.000
_cell.length_c   1.000
_cell.angle_alpha   90.00
_cell.angle_beta   90.00
_cell.angle_gamma   90.00
#
_symmetry.space_group_name_H-M   'P 1'
#
loop_
_entity.id
_entity.type
_entity.pdbx_description
1 polymer ?
#
loop_
_entity_poly.entity_id
_entity_poly.type
_entity_poly.pdbx_seq_one_letter_code
_entity_poly.pdbx_strand_id
1 'polypeptide(L)'
;MPMLVVVSVVFLLSASEVISQCPPSSGIYLTRSNEGTCYPNGSYFWDNTVNAANEAISCVLPGTSLTTGQWVRVADPDDDPVDCNSNSASDPFRCTSVTSPDATISLYLAQSLSATTEGWYKCCLPTDCSTSGTNIIFANIFRFSRDRIIYCC
;
A
#
# COMPACT_ATOMS: atom_id res chain seq x y z
N MET A 1 16.22 -55.71 -6.18
CA MET A 1 16.47 -55.03 -4.90
C MET A 1 17.88 -54.48 -4.98
N PRO A 2 18.17 -53.16 -4.95
CA PRO A 2 17.47 -52.07 -4.24
C PRO A 2 17.16 -50.87 -5.16
N MET A 3 15.92 -50.49 -5.51
CA MET A 3 14.90 -49.82 -4.68
C MET A 3 15.40 -49.02 -3.46
N LEU A 4 16.61 -48.43 -3.52
CA LEU A 4 17.12 -47.59 -2.42
C LEU A 4 17.79 -46.29 -2.88
N VAL A 5 17.98 -46.06 -4.19
CA VAL A 5 18.64 -44.82 -4.66
C VAL A 5 17.65 -43.69 -4.93
N VAL A 6 16.34 -43.98 -5.08
CA VAL A 6 15.33 -42.96 -5.41
C VAL A 6 14.73 -42.30 -4.16
N VAL A 7 15.03 -42.79 -2.95
CA VAL A 7 14.50 -42.24 -1.69
C VAL A 7 15.40 -41.14 -1.10
N SER A 8 16.50 -40.77 -1.77
CA SER A 8 17.38 -39.68 -1.34
C SER A 8 17.05 -38.33 -1.99
N VAL A 9 16.10 -38.29 -2.93
CA VAL A 9 15.51 -37.04 -3.44
C VAL A 9 14.25 -36.73 -2.63
N VAL A 10 14.27 -36.98 -1.33
CA VAL A 10 13.25 -36.48 -0.42
C VAL A 10 13.56 -35.01 -0.21
N PHE A 11 12.87 -34.20 -1.01
CA PHE A 11 12.30 -32.94 -0.55
C PHE A 11 13.27 -32.02 0.20
N LEU A 12 14.28 -31.54 -0.51
CA LEU A 12 14.72 -30.15 -0.31
C LEU A 12 13.94 -29.26 -1.28
N LEU A 13 12.60 -29.34 -1.21
CA LEU A 13 11.80 -28.16 -1.46
C LEU A 13 12.09 -27.27 -0.26
N SER A 14 13.22 -26.57 -0.34
CA SER A 14 13.37 -25.30 0.35
C SER A 14 12.18 -24.48 -0.15
N ALA A 15 11.08 -24.55 0.60
CA ALA A 15 10.13 -23.48 0.62
C ALA A 15 10.99 -22.26 0.98
N SER A 16 11.40 -21.52 -0.04
CA SER A 16 11.55 -20.09 0.10
C SER A 16 10.14 -19.61 0.44
N GLU A 17 9.72 -19.86 1.68
CA GLU A 17 8.71 -19.05 2.34
C GLU A 17 9.32 -17.67 2.16
N VAL A 18 8.81 -16.92 1.19
CA VAL A 18 8.99 -15.48 1.18
C VAL A 18 8.36 -15.10 2.50
N ILE A 19 9.17 -15.01 3.55
CA ILE A 19 8.73 -14.54 4.86
C ILE A 19 8.30 -13.13 4.53
N SER A 20 7.00 -12.94 4.26
CA SER A 20 6.48 -11.59 4.11
C SER A 20 6.85 -10.95 5.43
N GLN A 21 7.77 -9.99 5.43
CA GLN A 21 8.25 -9.33 6.64
C GLN A 21 7.18 -8.43 7.27
N CYS A 22 5.92 -8.62 6.86
CA CYS A 22 4.77 -7.89 7.33
C CYS A 22 4.29 -8.53 8.63
N PRO A 23 3.75 -7.72 9.55
CA PRO A 23 3.29 -8.22 10.83
C PRO A 23 2.33 -9.39 10.66
N PRO A 24 2.48 -10.48 11.44
CA PRO A 24 1.56 -11.61 11.37
C PRO A 24 0.13 -11.16 11.71
N SER A 25 -0.70 -11.15 10.68
CA SER A 25 -2.16 -11.38 10.62
C SER A 25 -3.14 -10.59 11.51
N SER A 26 -2.75 -9.55 12.25
CA SER A 26 -3.69 -8.86 13.16
C SER A 26 -3.90 -7.36 12.92
N GLY A 27 -3.18 -6.76 11.96
CA GLY A 27 -3.28 -5.33 11.69
C GLY A 27 -3.19 -4.98 10.22
N ILE A 28 -3.80 -3.85 9.89
CA ILE A 28 -3.58 -3.17 8.62
C ILE A 28 -2.11 -2.75 8.51
N TYR A 29 -1.50 -2.91 7.33
CA TYR A 29 -0.14 -2.48 7.08
C TYR A 29 0.01 -1.83 5.71
N LEU A 30 1.09 -1.06 5.55
CA LEU A 30 1.51 -0.51 4.27
C LEU A 30 2.55 -1.40 3.63
N THR A 31 2.48 -1.54 2.31
CA THR A 31 3.49 -2.19 1.50
C THR A 31 3.59 -1.46 0.17
N ARG A 32 4.68 -1.64 -0.56
CA ARG A 32 4.77 -1.22 -1.97
C ARG A 32 4.51 -2.45 -2.82
N SER A 33 3.65 -2.33 -3.83
CA SER A 33 3.27 -3.41 -4.75
C SER A 33 4.48 -4.32 -5.09
N ASN A 34 4.47 -5.54 -4.56
CA ASN A 34 5.41 -6.65 -4.81
C ASN A 34 6.80 -6.65 -4.12
N GLU A 35 7.16 -5.72 -3.24
CA GLU A 35 8.53 -5.69 -2.68
C GLU A 35 8.73 -6.50 -1.38
N GLY A 36 7.71 -7.19 -0.88
CA GLY A 36 7.79 -7.98 0.37
C GLY A 36 8.16 -7.16 1.62
N THR A 37 8.32 -5.85 1.45
CA THR A 37 8.73 -4.88 2.45
C THR A 37 7.50 -4.15 2.96
N CYS A 38 7.45 -4.00 4.28
CA CYS A 38 6.28 -3.55 5.00
C CYS A 38 6.67 -2.31 5.78
N TYR A 39 5.84 -1.28 5.67
CA TYR A 39 6.14 0.03 6.16
C TYR A 39 5.28 0.30 7.41
N PRO A 40 5.85 0.89 8.47
CA PRO A 40 5.08 1.27 9.64
C PRO A 40 4.05 2.36 9.32
N ASN A 41 3.07 2.52 10.20
CA ASN A 41 2.13 3.62 10.14
C ASN A 41 2.87 4.96 10.15
N GLY A 42 2.50 5.89 9.26
CA GLY A 42 3.13 7.19 9.15
C GLY A 42 4.32 7.25 8.18
N SER A 43 4.53 6.22 7.35
CA SER A 43 5.68 6.15 6.46
C SER A 43 5.63 7.15 5.31
N TYR A 44 6.81 7.46 4.77
CA TYR A 44 7.04 8.51 3.79
C TYR A 44 7.38 7.93 2.42
N PHE A 45 6.74 8.45 1.37
CA PHE A 45 6.90 7.99 0.00
C PHE A 45 7.08 9.17 -0.95
N TRP A 46 8.01 9.02 -1.88
CA TRP A 46 8.22 10.05 -2.91
C TRP A 46 7.28 9.77 -4.08
N ASP A 47 6.66 10.81 -4.63
CA ASP A 47 5.75 10.69 -5.77
C ASP A 47 6.37 9.94 -6.96
N ASN A 48 7.64 10.19 -7.24
CA ASN A 48 8.38 9.53 -8.30
C ASN A 48 8.66 8.04 -8.05
N THR A 49 8.38 7.52 -6.85
CA THR A 49 8.47 6.09 -6.49
C THR A 49 7.11 5.41 -6.36
N VAL A 50 6.04 6.14 -6.62
CA VAL A 50 4.64 5.72 -6.49
C VAL A 50 3.91 6.06 -7.79
N ASN A 51 4.59 5.88 -8.93
CA ASN A 51 4.20 6.44 -10.22
C ASN A 51 3.52 5.43 -11.17
N ALA A 52 3.36 4.18 -10.73
CA ALA A 52 2.83 3.09 -11.54
C ALA A 52 2.10 2.07 -10.67
N ALA A 53 1.22 1.27 -11.28
CA ALA A 53 0.43 0.27 -10.55
C ALA A 53 1.29 -0.78 -9.84
N ASN A 54 2.43 -1.16 -10.43
CA ASN A 54 3.42 -2.05 -9.83
C ASN A 54 4.36 -1.36 -8.83
N GLU A 55 4.25 -0.04 -8.66
CA GLU A 55 4.99 0.76 -7.67
C GLU A 55 4.06 1.41 -6.65
N ALA A 56 2.78 1.04 -6.66
CA ALA A 56 1.75 1.63 -5.81
C ALA A 56 2.03 1.41 -4.32
N ILE A 57 1.57 2.34 -3.50
CA ILE A 57 1.46 2.13 -2.06
C ILE A 57 0.17 1.34 -1.83
N SER A 58 0.27 0.16 -1.26
CA SER A 58 -0.86 -0.67 -0.89
C SER A 58 -1.04 -0.66 0.61
N CYS A 59 -2.25 -0.39 1.08
CA CYS A 59 -2.67 -0.80 2.41
C CYS A 59 -3.36 -2.16 2.31
N VAL A 60 -3.00 -3.06 3.20
CA VAL A 60 -3.46 -4.45 3.18
C VAL A 60 -4.00 -4.80 4.56
N LEU A 61 -5.17 -5.44 4.59
CA LEU A 61 -5.77 -6.03 5.78
C LEU A 61 -5.91 -7.54 5.59
N PRO A 62 -5.04 -8.36 6.21
CA PRO A 62 -5.04 -9.80 6.02
C PRO A 62 -6.34 -10.49 6.45
N GLY A 63 -6.67 -11.59 5.77
CA GLY A 63 -7.75 -12.51 6.17
C GLY A 63 -9.15 -11.90 6.16
N THR A 64 -9.33 -10.78 5.45
CA THR A 64 -10.59 -10.04 5.37
C THR A 64 -10.89 -9.72 3.91
N SER A 65 -12.17 -9.73 3.52
CA SER A 65 -12.58 -9.31 2.18
C SER A 65 -12.83 -7.80 2.11
N LEU A 66 -12.38 -7.15 1.03
CA LEU A 66 -12.64 -5.73 0.78
C LEU A 66 -14.13 -5.50 0.54
N THR A 67 -14.68 -4.44 1.14
CA THR A 67 -16.07 -4.00 0.88
C THR A 67 -16.08 -2.66 0.15
N THR A 68 -15.75 -1.57 0.84
CA THR A 68 -15.76 -0.20 0.29
C THR A 68 -14.45 0.56 0.51
N GLY A 69 -13.42 -0.08 1.08
CA GLY A 69 -12.17 0.54 1.53
C GLY A 69 -11.62 1.67 0.66
N GLN A 70 -10.96 2.63 1.31
CA GLN A 70 -10.82 3.97 0.75
C GLN A 70 -9.49 4.64 1.14
N TRP A 71 -8.90 5.35 0.19
CA TRP A 71 -7.86 6.35 0.45
C TRP A 71 -8.47 7.73 0.60
N VAL A 72 -8.02 8.48 1.60
CA VAL A 72 -8.52 9.81 1.93
C VAL A 72 -7.31 10.73 2.14
N ARG A 73 -7.35 11.92 1.54
CA ARG A 73 -6.40 12.99 1.81
C ARG A 73 -6.70 13.55 3.18
N VAL A 74 -5.66 13.68 4.01
CA VAL A 74 -5.77 14.33 5.30
C VAL A 74 -5.43 15.80 5.10
N ALA A 75 -6.46 16.62 4.96
CA ALA A 75 -6.35 18.07 4.90
C ALA A 75 -7.13 18.68 6.06
N ASP A 76 -6.63 19.78 6.62
CA ASP A 76 -7.32 20.56 7.65
C ASP A 76 -8.12 21.66 6.93
N PRO A 77 -9.46 21.78 7.09
CA PRO A 77 -10.33 21.10 8.07
C PRO A 77 -11.08 19.86 7.57
N ASP A 78 -11.04 19.57 6.27
CA ASP A 78 -11.86 18.53 5.64
C ASP A 78 -11.00 17.39 5.05
N ASP A 79 -11.34 16.18 5.46
CA ASP A 79 -10.77 14.95 4.90
C ASP A 79 -11.49 14.59 3.59
N ASP A 80 -10.80 14.71 2.45
CA ASP A 80 -11.37 14.47 1.13
C ASP A 80 -11.03 13.07 0.59
N PRO A 81 -12.01 12.24 0.21
CA PRO A 81 -11.78 11.04 -0.57
C PRO A 81 -10.87 11.27 -1.77
N VAL A 82 -9.91 10.37 -1.97
CA VAL A 82 -9.12 10.38 -3.21
C VAL A 82 -10.02 9.93 -4.36
N ASP A 83 -10.12 10.73 -5.43
CA ASP A 83 -10.75 10.32 -6.67
C ASP A 83 -9.78 9.48 -7.52
N CYS A 84 -9.93 8.16 -7.40
CA CYS A 84 -9.14 7.17 -8.13
C CYS A 84 -9.37 7.15 -9.65
N ASN A 85 -10.41 7.83 -10.15
CA ASN A 85 -10.83 7.80 -11.55
C ASN A 85 -10.63 9.14 -12.26
N SER A 86 -10.09 10.14 -11.56
CA SER A 86 -9.86 11.46 -12.12
C SER A 86 -8.95 11.41 -13.34
N ASN A 87 -9.34 12.13 -14.39
CA ASN A 87 -8.51 12.33 -15.60
C ASN A 87 -7.81 13.70 -15.59
N SER A 88 -7.82 14.38 -14.45
CA SER A 88 -7.22 15.71 -14.30
C SER A 88 -5.75 15.60 -13.91
N ALA A 89 -4.89 16.44 -14.49
CA ALA A 89 -3.51 16.57 -14.05
C ALA A 89 -3.38 17.14 -12.62
N SER A 90 -4.37 17.90 -12.17
CA SER A 90 -4.42 18.42 -10.81
C SER A 90 -4.83 17.37 -9.77
N ASP A 91 -5.29 16.20 -10.22
CA ASP A 91 -5.71 15.10 -9.36
C ASP A 91 -5.23 13.77 -9.96
N PRO A 92 -3.91 13.52 -9.93
CA PRO A 92 -3.27 12.46 -10.70
C PRO A 92 -3.43 11.05 -10.10
N PHE A 93 -4.37 10.86 -9.19
CA PHE A 93 -4.46 9.66 -8.36
C PHE A 93 -5.17 8.54 -9.10
N ARG A 94 -4.63 7.34 -8.96
CA ARG A 94 -5.18 6.11 -9.49
C ARG A 94 -5.14 5.05 -8.40
N CYS A 95 -6.11 4.16 -8.43
CA CYS A 95 -6.19 3.10 -7.44
C CYS A 95 -6.44 1.75 -8.08
N THR A 96 -5.95 0.71 -7.41
CA THR A 96 -6.32 -0.68 -7.70
C THR A 96 -6.82 -1.32 -6.41
N SER A 97 -7.63 -2.37 -6.53
CA SER A 97 -8.16 -3.08 -5.38
C SER A 97 -8.12 -4.59 -5.58
N VAL A 98 -7.90 -5.30 -4.49
CA VAL A 98 -8.00 -6.76 -4.41
C VAL A 98 -9.00 -7.09 -3.32
N THR A 99 -10.03 -7.85 -3.68
CA THR A 99 -11.12 -8.16 -2.77
C THR A 99 -10.76 -9.24 -1.77
N SER A 100 -9.97 -10.24 -2.13
CA SER A 100 -9.72 -11.45 -1.33
C SER A 100 -8.43 -12.14 -1.79
N PRO A 101 -7.70 -12.89 -0.94
CA PRO A 101 -7.96 -13.23 0.46
C PRO A 101 -7.71 -12.09 1.45
N ASP A 102 -6.92 -11.10 1.05
CA ASP A 102 -6.53 -9.96 1.86
C ASP A 102 -7.06 -8.68 1.23
N ALA A 103 -7.92 -7.96 1.94
CA ALA A 103 -8.49 -6.72 1.50
C ALA A 103 -7.36 -5.73 1.23
N THR A 104 -7.22 -5.32 -0.02
CA THR A 104 -6.12 -4.45 -0.44
C THR A 104 -6.67 -3.32 -1.28
N ILE A 105 -6.27 -2.09 -0.97
CA ILE A 105 -6.43 -0.96 -1.89
C ILE A 105 -5.08 -0.28 -2.07
N SER A 106 -4.69 -0.10 -3.33
CA SER A 106 -3.41 0.48 -3.70
C SER A 106 -3.62 1.84 -4.34
N LEU A 107 -2.66 2.74 -4.13
CA LEU A 107 -2.65 4.10 -4.62
C LEU A 107 -1.37 4.34 -5.42
N TYR A 108 -1.52 4.85 -6.63
CA TYR A 108 -0.41 5.30 -7.47
C TYR A 108 -0.77 6.57 -8.24
N LEU A 109 0.24 7.20 -8.81
CA LEU A 109 0.14 8.50 -9.44
C LEU A 109 0.38 8.37 -10.94
N ALA A 110 -0.58 8.79 -11.76
CA ALA A 110 -0.40 8.84 -13.21
C ALA A 110 0.50 10.01 -13.67
N GLN A 111 0.68 11.01 -12.80
CA GLN A 111 1.53 12.20 -13.02
C GLN A 111 2.11 12.65 -11.66
N SER A 112 3.16 13.47 -11.68
CA SER A 112 3.77 14.02 -10.46
C SER A 112 2.78 14.82 -9.62
N LEU A 113 3.03 14.87 -8.31
CA LEU A 113 2.22 15.67 -7.40
C LEU A 113 2.43 17.17 -7.62
N SER A 114 1.42 17.95 -7.29
CA SER A 114 1.52 19.40 -7.09
C SER A 114 1.75 19.73 -5.61
N ALA A 115 2.14 20.96 -5.30
CA ALA A 115 2.30 21.41 -3.92
C ALA A 115 0.97 21.36 -3.11
N THR A 116 -0.17 21.36 -3.79
CA THR A 116 -1.50 21.28 -3.16
C THR A 116 -1.98 19.84 -2.97
N THR A 117 -1.27 18.87 -3.55
CA THR A 117 -1.62 17.45 -3.49
C THR A 117 -0.52 16.61 -2.83
N GLU A 118 0.59 17.19 -2.38
CA GLU A 118 1.49 16.53 -1.43
C GLU A 118 0.93 16.60 -0.01
N GLY A 119 1.23 15.58 0.82
CA GLY A 119 0.85 15.59 2.23
C GLY A 119 0.51 14.22 2.80
N TRP A 120 -0.33 14.26 3.82
CA TRP A 120 -0.79 13.08 4.54
C TRP A 120 -2.01 12.45 3.86
N TYR A 121 -2.00 11.13 3.85
CA TYR A 121 -3.06 10.27 3.36
C TYR A 121 -3.37 9.24 4.42
N LYS A 122 -4.63 8.87 4.55
CA LYS A 122 -5.06 7.73 5.35
C LYS A 122 -5.76 6.72 4.46
N CYS A 123 -5.53 5.45 4.73
CA CYS A 123 -6.26 4.34 4.15
C CYS A 123 -7.14 3.68 5.21
N CYS A 124 -8.37 3.35 4.83
CA CYS A 124 -9.33 2.66 5.67
C CYS A 124 -9.74 1.32 5.05
N LEU A 125 -9.67 0.25 5.85
CA LEU A 125 -10.04 -1.11 5.47
C LEU A 125 -10.79 -1.86 6.60
N PRO A 126 -11.71 -2.78 6.26
CA PRO A 126 -12.12 -3.17 4.91
C PRO A 126 -13.19 -2.24 4.29
N THR A 127 -13.72 -1.31 5.09
CA THR A 127 -14.73 -0.32 4.74
C THR A 127 -14.11 1.07 4.61
N ASP A 128 -14.88 2.01 4.07
CA ASP A 128 -14.55 3.43 4.02
C ASP A 128 -14.22 4.06 5.40
N CYS A 129 -13.64 5.26 5.36
CA CYS A 129 -13.22 6.01 6.54
C CYS A 129 -14.36 6.64 7.33
N SER A 130 -15.60 6.61 6.83
CA SER A 130 -16.77 7.12 7.54
C SER A 130 -17.34 6.10 8.53
N THR A 131 -16.98 4.82 8.34
CA THR A 131 -17.44 3.71 9.17
C THR A 131 -16.61 3.61 10.46
N SER A 132 -17.28 3.70 11.61
CA SER A 132 -16.63 3.51 12.92
C SER A 132 -16.02 2.12 13.05
N GLY A 133 -14.81 2.05 13.61
CA GLY A 133 -14.10 0.78 13.82
C GLY A 133 -13.40 0.22 12.58
N THR A 134 -13.36 0.95 11.46
CA THR A 134 -12.48 0.61 10.33
C THR A 134 -11.01 0.70 10.74
N ASN A 135 -10.16 -0.17 10.18
CA ASN A 135 -8.72 -0.11 10.42
C ASN A 135 -8.13 1.04 9.61
N ILE A 136 -7.29 1.86 10.25
CA ILE A 136 -6.72 3.06 9.63
C ILE A 136 -5.20 2.97 9.63
N ILE A 137 -4.58 3.31 8.51
CA ILE A 137 -3.14 3.52 8.42
C ILE A 137 -2.83 4.78 7.62
N PHE A 138 -1.78 5.50 8.02
CA PHE A 138 -1.36 6.76 7.43
C PHE A 138 -0.10 6.59 6.60
N ALA A 139 -0.04 7.32 5.48
CA ALA A 139 1.13 7.46 4.62
C ALA A 139 1.30 8.94 4.26
N ASN A 140 2.54 9.40 4.16
CA ASN A 140 2.85 10.72 3.63
C ASN A 140 3.40 10.55 2.21
N ILE A 141 2.79 11.21 1.23
CA ILE A 141 3.24 11.21 -0.15
C ILE A 141 3.62 12.62 -0.51
N PHE A 142 4.86 12.83 -0.89
CA PHE A 142 5.35 14.16 -1.20
C PHE A 142 6.06 14.22 -2.53
N ARG A 143 6.06 15.42 -3.10
CA ARG A 143 6.68 15.67 -4.39
C ARG A 143 8.19 15.65 -4.22
N PHE A 144 8.86 14.78 -4.98
CA PHE A 144 10.31 14.85 -5.07
C PHE A 144 10.72 16.18 -5.72
N SER A 145 11.57 16.94 -5.03
CA SER A 145 12.22 18.11 -5.60
C SER A 145 13.71 17.96 -5.35
N ARG A 146 14.50 17.95 -6.42
CA ARG A 146 15.98 17.89 -6.33
C ARG A 146 16.55 19.00 -5.46
N ASP A 147 15.84 20.12 -5.34
CA ASP A 147 16.26 21.32 -4.60
C ASP A 147 15.64 21.41 -3.20
N ARG A 148 14.73 20.50 -2.82
CA ARG A 148 14.14 20.45 -1.47
C ARG A 148 14.87 19.39 -0.65
N ILE A 149 15.90 19.80 0.08
CA ILE A 149 16.47 19.01 1.18
C ILE A 149 15.39 18.90 2.26
N ILE A 150 14.73 17.75 2.34
CA ILE A 150 13.88 17.43 3.48
C ILE A 150 14.83 17.11 4.62
N TYR A 151 14.98 18.07 5.54
CA TYR A 151 15.48 17.77 6.87
C TYR A 151 14.45 16.85 7.51
N CYS A 152 14.74 15.55 7.58
CA CYS A 152 14.06 14.68 8.53
C CYS A 152 14.38 15.22 9.93
N CYS A 153 13.41 15.86 10.59
CA CYS A 153 13.43 16.09 12.03
C CYS A 153 12.97 14.82 12.75
#